data_AF-J6HMD4-F1
#
_entry.id   AF-J6HMD4-F1
#
_cell.length_a   1.000
_cell.length_b   1.000
_cell.length_c   1.000
_cell.angle_alpha   90.00
_cell.angle_beta   90.00
_cell.angle_gamma   90.00
#
_symmetry.space_group_name_H-M   'P 1'
#
loop_
_entity.id
_entity.type
_entity.pdbx_description
1 polymer ?
#
loop_
_entity_poly.entity_id
_entity_poly.type
_entity_poly.pdbx_seq_one_letter_code
_entity_poly.pdbx_strand_id
1 'polypeptide(L)'
;MTEEPPVITEDEVTQENTEDDYIPNIPDGVKDIAFKREKGEAILMGDTIATYDKKGKFLEYRMDLDRKFVTIKAISELMYNDTQEYCNEYHFVKAELPNGEPLILDGRRVYKLQEKPFEKVFDASQAIRIYRTEYYGVGVFDEDGLTGCEAPFDPVVLVTIDGFKGLVTLEKNDFALEAFGYDHSSRKKVDFFELAENEGFGDEVKKATQTPDGIVLAIHRDFQEGYTDYKVLITKEKDTYSAVYLDFPETKYDE
;
A
#
# COMPACT_ATOMS: atom_id res chain seq x y z
N MET A 1 -1.89 55.35 -50.69
CA MET A 1 -2.06 55.09 -49.25
C MET A 1 -3.13 54.02 -49.14
N THR A 2 -2.68 52.77 -49.00
CA THR A 2 -3.51 51.58 -48.82
C THR A 2 -3.31 51.18 -47.37
N GLU A 3 -4.34 51.38 -46.54
CA GLU A 3 -4.32 50.97 -45.14
C GLU A 3 -4.61 49.47 -45.04
N GLU A 4 -3.76 48.77 -44.28
CA GLU A 4 -3.85 47.35 -43.94
C GLU A 4 -5.05 47.08 -43.00
N PRO A 5 -5.60 45.85 -43.02
CA PRO A 5 -6.73 45.49 -42.17
C PRO A 5 -6.32 45.35 -40.69
N PRO A 6 -7.21 45.63 -39.74
CA PRO A 6 -6.92 45.40 -38.32
C PRO A 6 -6.88 43.90 -38.00
N VAL A 7 -5.81 43.50 -37.31
CA VAL A 7 -5.61 42.19 -36.66
C VAL A 7 -5.85 42.37 -35.16
N ILE A 8 -6.94 41.83 -34.60
CA ILE A 8 -7.16 41.58 -33.15
C ILE A 8 -8.43 40.69 -33.09
N THR A 9 -8.57 39.55 -32.40
CA THR A 9 -7.74 38.67 -31.56
C THR A 9 -8.47 37.33 -31.54
N GLU A 10 -7.73 36.24 -31.40
CA GLU A 10 -8.25 34.92 -31.07
C GLU A 10 -9.21 35.05 -29.88
N ASP A 11 -10.46 34.62 -30.07
CA ASP A 11 -11.39 34.39 -28.98
C ASP A 11 -10.69 33.48 -27.97
N GLU A 12 -10.49 34.00 -26.75
CA GLU A 12 -10.17 33.18 -25.60
C GLU A 12 -11.26 32.10 -25.51
N VAL A 13 -10.91 30.91 -26.00
CA VAL A 13 -11.62 29.68 -25.65
C VAL A 13 -11.44 29.55 -24.16
N THR A 14 -12.43 30.08 -23.42
CA THR A 14 -12.66 29.72 -22.03
C THR A 14 -12.81 28.20 -22.04
N GLN A 15 -11.76 27.50 -21.61
CA GLN A 15 -11.90 26.12 -21.17
C GLN A 15 -12.89 26.17 -20.02
N GLU A 16 -14.15 25.84 -20.29
CA GLU A 16 -15.05 25.37 -19.26
C GLU A 16 -14.36 24.16 -18.63
N ASN A 17 -13.75 24.37 -17.46
CA ASN A 17 -13.52 23.30 -16.51
C ASN A 17 -14.91 22.80 -16.11
N THR A 18 -15.46 21.87 -16.90
CA THR A 18 -16.43 20.93 -16.37
C THR A 18 -15.64 20.04 -15.43
N GLU A 19 -15.52 20.45 -14.17
CA GLU A 19 -15.34 19.49 -13.08
C GLU A 19 -16.47 18.48 -13.25
N ASP A 20 -16.16 17.30 -13.80
CA ASP A 20 -17.10 16.18 -13.81
C ASP A 20 -17.41 15.90 -12.34
N ASP A 21 -18.63 16.24 -11.92
CA ASP A 21 -19.12 15.98 -10.57
C ASP A 21 -19.04 14.46 -10.32
N TYR A 22 -18.00 14.01 -9.62
CA TYR A 22 -17.83 12.60 -9.28
C TYR A 22 -19.03 12.11 -8.45
N ILE A 23 -19.69 11.05 -8.94
CA ILE A 23 -20.86 10.45 -8.28
C ILE A 23 -20.42 9.16 -7.59
N PRO A 24 -20.37 9.10 -6.25
CA PRO A 24 -19.93 7.91 -5.53
C PRO A 24 -20.87 6.73 -5.70
N ASN A 25 -20.28 5.55 -5.92
CA ASN A 25 -21.03 4.30 -5.95
C ASN A 25 -21.21 3.77 -4.51
N ILE A 26 -22.38 4.01 -3.91
CA ILE A 26 -22.71 3.53 -2.55
C ILE A 26 -23.53 2.23 -2.67
N PRO A 27 -23.28 1.19 -1.84
CA PRO A 27 -24.14 0.01 -1.82
C PRO A 27 -25.61 0.36 -1.53
N ASP A 28 -26.53 -0.18 -2.32
CA ASP A 28 -27.97 0.09 -2.15
C ASP A 28 -28.57 -0.54 -0.88
N GLY A 29 -27.85 -1.46 -0.23
CA GLY A 29 -28.28 -2.19 0.97
C GLY A 29 -29.45 -3.16 0.74
N VAL A 30 -29.91 -3.33 -0.50
CA VAL A 30 -31.07 -4.14 -0.88
C VAL A 30 -30.62 -5.37 -1.67
N LYS A 31 -29.75 -5.18 -2.66
CA LYS A 31 -29.20 -6.23 -3.52
C LYS A 31 -27.88 -6.74 -2.96
N ASP A 32 -27.59 -8.00 -3.26
CA ASP A 32 -26.29 -8.56 -2.94
C ASP A 32 -25.23 -7.94 -3.87
N ILE A 33 -24.07 -7.60 -3.33
CA ILE A 33 -22.91 -7.16 -4.10
C ILE A 33 -22.45 -8.32 -4.99
N ALA A 34 -22.14 -8.02 -6.26
CA ALA A 34 -21.55 -8.97 -7.19
C ALA A 34 -20.05 -9.13 -6.89
N PHE A 35 -19.56 -10.37 -6.86
CA PHE A 35 -18.17 -10.67 -6.54
C PHE A 35 -17.55 -11.55 -7.62
N LYS A 36 -16.33 -11.18 -8.04
CA LYS A 36 -15.46 -12.00 -8.87
C LYS A 36 -14.46 -12.77 -8.00
N ARG A 37 -14.10 -13.97 -8.45
CA ARG A 37 -13.14 -14.82 -7.73
C ARG A 37 -11.79 -14.12 -7.71
N GLU A 38 -11.21 -14.07 -6.52
CA GLU A 38 -9.86 -13.57 -6.26
C GLU A 38 -9.23 -14.50 -5.23
N LYS A 39 -7.93 -14.75 -5.35
CA LYS A 39 -7.22 -15.60 -4.39
C LYS A 39 -5.98 -14.88 -3.92
N GLY A 40 -5.67 -15.11 -2.67
CA GLY A 40 -4.47 -14.59 -2.07
C GLY A 40 -4.57 -14.70 -0.57
N GLU A 41 -3.55 -14.20 0.07
CA GLU A 41 -3.52 -13.99 1.50
C GLU A 41 -3.28 -12.51 1.73
N ALA A 42 -3.88 -11.96 2.77
CA ALA A 42 -3.71 -10.56 3.13
C ALA A 42 -3.45 -10.42 4.61
N ILE A 43 -2.80 -9.32 4.97
CA ILE A 43 -2.79 -8.81 6.33
C ILE A 43 -3.83 -7.69 6.45
N LEU A 44 -4.61 -7.72 7.52
CA LEU A 44 -5.57 -6.68 7.85
C LEU A 44 -4.89 -5.58 8.65
N MET A 45 -5.20 -4.32 8.36
CA MET A 45 -4.57 -3.17 9.02
C MET A 45 -5.62 -2.12 9.42
N GLY A 46 -5.58 -1.72 10.69
CA GLY A 46 -6.39 -0.63 11.24
C GLY A 46 -6.88 -0.96 12.64
N ASP A 47 -6.85 0.03 13.54
CA ASP A 47 -7.22 -0.15 14.95
C ASP A 47 -8.64 -0.71 15.14
N THR A 48 -9.53 -0.35 14.21
CA THR A 48 -10.92 -0.82 14.14
C THR A 48 -11.24 -1.11 12.70
N ILE A 49 -11.66 -2.35 12.41
CA ILE A 49 -12.01 -2.78 11.06
C ILE A 49 -13.53 -3.00 11.00
N ALA A 50 -14.18 -2.32 10.06
CA ALA A 50 -15.60 -2.50 9.80
C ALA A 50 -15.85 -3.80 9.04
N THR A 51 -16.91 -4.50 9.44
CA THR A 51 -17.41 -5.70 8.75
C THR A 51 -18.78 -5.43 8.15
N TYR A 52 -19.09 -6.12 7.06
CA TYR A 52 -20.29 -5.90 6.28
C TYR A 52 -21.03 -7.19 5.98
N ASP A 53 -22.32 -7.09 5.68
CA ASP A 53 -23.07 -8.18 5.07
C ASP A 53 -22.89 -8.21 3.54
N LYS A 54 -23.48 -9.22 2.90
CA LYS A 54 -23.40 -9.41 1.45
C LYS A 54 -24.06 -8.29 0.62
N LYS A 55 -24.81 -7.38 1.25
CA LYS A 55 -25.47 -6.23 0.62
C LYS A 55 -24.69 -4.93 0.87
N GLY A 56 -23.51 -5.02 1.49
CA GLY A 56 -22.69 -3.86 1.84
C GLY A 56 -23.21 -3.11 3.07
N LYS A 57 -24.11 -3.70 3.86
CA LYS A 57 -24.58 -3.07 5.09
C LYS A 57 -23.58 -3.32 6.21
N PHE A 58 -23.18 -2.25 6.90
CA PHE A 58 -22.36 -2.32 8.10
C PHE A 58 -22.97 -3.26 9.16
N LEU A 59 -22.12 -4.11 9.74
CA LEU A 59 -22.48 -5.01 10.82
C LEU A 59 -21.90 -4.52 12.15
N GLU A 60 -20.57 -4.46 12.24
CA GLU A 60 -19.85 -4.09 13.46
C GLU A 60 -18.42 -3.61 13.17
N TYR A 61 -17.83 -2.92 14.15
CA TYR A 61 -16.39 -2.66 14.21
C TYR A 61 -15.70 -3.73 15.05
N ARG A 62 -14.58 -4.26 14.55
CA ARG A 62 -13.79 -5.31 15.21
C ARG A 62 -12.36 -4.81 15.43
N MET A 63 -11.93 -4.84 16.69
CA MET A 63 -10.58 -4.43 17.12
C MET A 63 -9.59 -5.60 17.15
N ASP A 64 -10.10 -6.84 17.18
CA ASP A 64 -9.31 -8.07 17.22
C ASP A 64 -8.74 -8.49 15.85
N LEU A 65 -9.13 -7.77 14.79
CA LEU A 65 -8.71 -8.04 13.41
C LEU A 65 -7.42 -7.33 13.00
N ASP A 66 -6.97 -6.31 13.74
CA ASP A 66 -5.73 -5.60 13.40
C ASP A 66 -4.55 -6.57 13.32
N ARG A 67 -3.76 -6.45 12.24
CA ARG A 67 -2.60 -7.28 11.91
C ARG A 67 -2.89 -8.78 11.80
N LYS A 68 -4.15 -9.19 11.57
CA LYS A 68 -4.50 -10.59 11.32
C LYS A 68 -4.32 -10.96 9.86
N PHE A 69 -3.83 -12.18 9.63
CA PHE A 69 -3.81 -12.77 8.31
C PHE A 69 -5.18 -13.38 7.96
N VAL A 70 -5.61 -13.18 6.73
CA VAL A 70 -6.84 -13.74 6.16
C VAL A 70 -6.59 -14.33 4.78
N THR A 71 -7.39 -15.33 4.42
CA THR A 71 -7.42 -15.85 3.04
C THR A 71 -8.48 -15.10 2.24
N ILE A 72 -8.07 -14.49 1.13
CA ILE A 72 -9.00 -13.83 0.18
C ILE A 72 -9.71 -14.90 -0.64
N LYS A 73 -11.03 -14.73 -0.80
CA LYS A 73 -11.89 -15.63 -1.58
C LYS A 73 -12.47 -14.96 -2.83
N ALA A 74 -12.75 -13.66 -2.73
CA ALA A 74 -13.33 -12.87 -3.81
C ALA A 74 -13.23 -11.36 -3.51
N ILE A 75 -13.35 -10.55 -4.56
CA ILE A 75 -13.49 -9.10 -4.47
C ILE A 75 -14.74 -8.66 -5.23
N SER A 76 -15.31 -7.51 -4.87
CA SER A 76 -16.44 -6.97 -5.62
C SER A 76 -16.08 -6.71 -7.07
N GLU A 77 -17.04 -6.84 -7.98
CA GLU A 77 -16.81 -6.53 -9.40
C GLU A 77 -16.62 -5.02 -9.63
N LEU A 78 -17.32 -4.20 -8.83
CA LEU A 78 -17.23 -2.75 -8.84
C LEU A 78 -16.47 -2.23 -7.62
N MET A 79 -15.87 -1.05 -7.75
CA MET A 79 -15.47 -0.24 -6.61
C MET A 79 -16.68 0.51 -6.03
N TYR A 80 -16.58 0.85 -4.75
CA TYR A 80 -17.58 1.56 -3.99
C TYR A 80 -16.92 2.71 -3.23
N ASN A 81 -17.68 3.76 -2.93
CA ASN A 81 -17.20 4.90 -2.17
C ASN A 81 -18.24 5.32 -1.13
N ASP A 82 -17.80 5.51 0.11
CA ASP A 82 -18.62 6.03 1.20
C ASP A 82 -18.48 7.56 1.38
N THR A 83 -17.68 8.20 0.52
CA THR A 83 -17.39 9.64 0.50
C THR A 83 -17.57 10.22 -0.91
N GLN A 84 -17.37 11.53 -1.08
CA GLN A 84 -17.33 12.17 -2.41
C GLN A 84 -15.92 12.22 -3.02
N GLU A 85 -14.91 11.71 -2.32
CA GLU A 85 -13.51 11.80 -2.75
C GLU A 85 -13.13 10.52 -3.49
N TYR A 86 -12.80 10.64 -4.77
CA TYR A 86 -12.49 9.49 -5.64
C TYR A 86 -11.40 8.57 -5.08
N CYS A 87 -10.32 9.11 -4.48
CA CYS A 87 -9.27 8.30 -3.86
C CYS A 87 -9.74 7.41 -2.69
N ASN A 88 -10.95 7.65 -2.17
CA ASN A 88 -11.54 6.82 -1.14
C ASN A 88 -12.33 5.62 -1.71
N GLU A 89 -12.40 5.44 -3.03
CA GLU A 89 -12.99 4.25 -3.63
C GLU A 89 -12.26 2.96 -3.24
N TYR A 90 -13.02 1.88 -3.14
CA TYR A 90 -12.50 0.57 -2.74
C TYR A 90 -13.34 -0.61 -3.22
N HIS A 91 -12.70 -1.77 -3.34
CA HIS A 91 -13.39 -3.04 -3.47
C HIS A 91 -13.82 -3.59 -2.12
N PHE A 92 -15.03 -4.16 -2.03
CA PHE A 92 -15.35 -5.06 -0.93
C PHE A 92 -14.56 -6.35 -1.10
N VAL A 93 -13.94 -6.82 -0.02
CA VAL A 93 -13.16 -8.05 -0.03
C VAL A 93 -13.87 -9.12 0.81
N LYS A 94 -14.18 -10.25 0.17
CA LYS A 94 -14.57 -11.49 0.87
C LYS A 94 -13.33 -12.22 1.32
N ALA A 95 -13.18 -12.36 2.63
CA ALA A 95 -12.05 -13.01 3.26
C ALA A 95 -12.51 -14.05 4.28
N GLU A 96 -11.57 -14.87 4.74
CA GLU A 96 -11.81 -15.90 5.75
C GLU A 96 -10.64 -15.90 6.74
N LEU A 97 -10.96 -15.87 8.03
CA LEU A 97 -9.97 -16.01 9.10
C LEU A 97 -9.46 -17.47 9.18
N PRO A 98 -8.30 -17.72 9.82
CA PRO A 98 -7.78 -19.08 9.97
C PRO A 98 -8.72 -20.06 10.71
N ASN A 99 -9.66 -19.55 11.50
CA ASN A 99 -10.69 -20.34 12.19
C ASN A 99 -11.91 -20.67 11.29
N GLY A 100 -11.94 -20.21 10.03
CA GLY A 100 -13.04 -20.38 9.09
C GLY A 100 -14.14 -19.32 9.18
N GLU A 101 -14.00 -18.30 10.02
CA GLU A 101 -14.97 -17.19 10.11
C GLU A 101 -14.93 -16.36 8.81
N PRO A 102 -16.07 -16.23 8.10
CA PRO A 102 -16.15 -15.44 6.88
C PRO A 102 -16.29 -13.95 7.21
N LEU A 103 -15.62 -13.11 6.43
CA LEU A 103 -15.63 -11.65 6.56
C LEU A 103 -15.95 -11.00 5.20
N ILE A 104 -16.64 -9.87 5.22
CA ILE A 104 -16.71 -8.92 4.11
C ILE A 104 -16.19 -7.59 4.65
N LEU A 105 -15.15 -7.07 4.00
CA LEU A 105 -14.32 -5.98 4.51
C LEU A 105 -14.23 -4.85 3.50
N ASP A 106 -13.99 -3.64 4.00
CA ASP A 106 -13.48 -2.51 3.23
C ASP A 106 -12.06 -2.84 2.75
N GLY A 107 -11.85 -2.87 1.43
CA GLY A 107 -10.59 -3.22 0.80
C GLY A 107 -9.41 -2.33 1.18
N ARG A 108 -9.66 -1.09 1.63
CA ARG A 108 -8.61 -0.17 2.11
C ARG A 108 -7.95 -0.66 3.40
N ARG A 109 -8.54 -1.65 4.08
CA ARG A 109 -8.00 -2.29 5.28
C ARG A 109 -7.37 -3.66 4.99
N VAL A 110 -7.32 -4.07 3.72
CA VAL A 110 -6.87 -5.40 3.28
C VAL A 110 -5.64 -5.26 2.39
N TYR A 111 -4.49 -5.69 2.90
CA TYR A 111 -3.21 -5.60 2.21
C TYR A 111 -2.80 -6.99 1.72
N LYS A 112 -3.08 -7.30 0.45
CA LYS A 112 -2.83 -8.62 -0.15
C LYS A 112 -1.33 -8.80 -0.38
N LEU A 113 -0.76 -9.93 0.03
CA LEU A 113 0.64 -10.25 -0.27
C LEU A 113 0.80 -10.50 -1.77
N GLN A 114 1.78 -9.82 -2.38
CA GLN A 114 2.15 -10.06 -3.78
C GLN A 114 2.62 -11.51 -3.99
N GLU A 115 2.36 -12.08 -5.16
CA GLU A 115 2.72 -13.48 -5.43
C GLU A 115 4.23 -13.73 -5.45
N LYS A 116 5.02 -12.71 -5.80
CA LYS A 116 6.47 -12.79 -5.98
C LYS A 116 7.19 -12.02 -4.86
N PRO A 117 7.62 -12.69 -3.78
CA PRO A 117 8.45 -12.05 -2.77
C PRO A 117 9.87 -11.84 -3.27
N PHE A 118 10.60 -10.93 -2.62
CA PHE A 118 12.06 -11.02 -2.58
C PHE A 118 12.42 -12.24 -1.73
N GLU A 119 13.25 -13.16 -2.26
CA GLU A 119 13.68 -14.36 -1.55
C GLU A 119 15.21 -14.41 -1.43
N LYS A 120 15.70 -14.71 -0.23
CA LYS A 120 17.11 -14.94 0.02
C LYS A 120 17.32 -16.15 0.92
N VAL A 121 18.12 -17.10 0.44
CA VAL A 121 18.68 -18.20 1.24
C VAL A 121 20.12 -17.83 1.60
N PHE A 122 20.44 -17.85 2.89
CA PHE A 122 21.79 -17.62 3.42
C PHE A 122 22.49 -18.97 3.67
N ASP A 123 21.78 -19.88 4.32
CA ASP A 123 22.18 -21.27 4.54
C ASP A 123 20.95 -22.17 4.77
N ALA A 124 21.17 -23.44 5.11
CA ALA A 124 20.11 -24.43 5.30
C ALA A 124 19.14 -24.14 6.45
N SER A 125 19.56 -23.31 7.42
CA SER A 125 18.78 -22.90 8.59
C SER A 125 18.30 -21.46 8.52
N GLN A 126 18.68 -20.71 7.49
CA GLN A 126 18.38 -19.30 7.39
C GLN A 126 17.99 -18.90 5.96
N ALA A 127 16.70 -18.62 5.79
CA ALA A 127 16.14 -18.03 4.59
C ALA A 127 15.02 -17.05 4.97
N ILE A 128 14.88 -16.00 4.16
CA ILE A 128 13.81 -15.01 4.28
C ILE A 128 13.06 -14.85 2.98
N ARG A 129 11.79 -14.50 3.10
CA ARG A 129 10.94 -13.97 2.03
C ARG A 129 10.33 -12.66 2.51
N ILE A 130 10.43 -11.62 1.70
CA ILE A 130 9.81 -10.33 1.95
C ILE A 130 8.73 -10.12 0.91
N TYR A 131 7.49 -10.10 1.36
CA TYR A 131 6.32 -9.85 0.53
C TYR A 131 5.94 -8.38 0.65
N ARG A 132 5.90 -7.67 -0.49
CA ARG A 132 5.17 -6.41 -0.60
C ARG A 132 3.67 -6.69 -0.63
N THR A 133 2.86 -5.65 -0.49
CA THR A 133 1.41 -5.79 -0.50
C THR A 133 0.74 -5.00 -1.61
N GLU A 134 -0.41 -5.48 -2.07
CA GLU A 134 -1.33 -4.83 -2.99
C GLU A 134 -2.49 -4.21 -2.19
N TYR A 135 -2.91 -3.03 -2.60
CA TYR A 135 -4.00 -2.25 -1.99
C TYR A 135 -5.29 -2.43 -2.81
N TYR A 136 -6.43 -2.66 -2.12
CA TYR A 136 -7.74 -2.81 -2.76
C TYR A 136 -8.59 -1.52 -2.78
N GLY A 137 -7.99 -0.38 -2.45
CA GLY A 137 -8.52 0.94 -2.79
C GLY A 137 -8.05 1.40 -4.18
N VAL A 138 -8.37 2.62 -4.56
CA VAL A 138 -7.72 3.28 -5.71
C VAL A 138 -6.24 3.45 -5.38
N GLY A 139 -5.39 2.85 -6.20
CA GLY A 139 -3.95 3.01 -6.12
C GLY A 139 -3.47 4.08 -7.09
N VAL A 140 -2.15 4.31 -7.08
CA VAL A 140 -1.42 5.28 -7.91
C VAL A 140 -1.78 5.19 -9.40
N PHE A 141 -2.09 3.99 -9.86
CA PHE A 141 -2.50 3.73 -11.23
C PHE A 141 -3.75 2.85 -11.23
N ASP A 142 -4.71 3.19 -12.09
CA ASP A 142 -5.91 2.39 -12.34
C ASP A 142 -6.16 2.18 -13.85
N GLU A 143 -7.36 1.75 -14.23
CA GLU A 143 -7.69 1.50 -15.65
C GLU A 143 -7.71 2.79 -16.50
N ASP A 144 -7.85 3.95 -15.87
CA ASP A 144 -7.96 5.27 -16.52
C ASP A 144 -6.64 6.07 -16.50
N GLY A 145 -5.66 5.66 -15.69
CA GLY A 145 -4.29 6.16 -15.75
C GLY A 145 -3.67 6.42 -14.38
N LEU A 146 -2.76 7.40 -14.32
CA LEU A 146 -2.23 7.89 -13.05
C LEU A 146 -3.32 8.68 -12.30
N THR A 147 -3.54 8.33 -11.04
CA THR A 147 -4.65 8.85 -10.24
C THR A 147 -4.21 9.84 -9.16
N GLY A 148 -2.93 9.85 -8.79
CA GLY A 148 -2.43 10.55 -7.61
C GLY A 148 -2.92 9.99 -6.27
N CYS A 149 -3.67 8.88 -6.28
CA CYS A 149 -4.21 8.27 -5.07
C CYS A 149 -3.19 7.30 -4.46
N GLU A 150 -2.73 7.59 -3.25
CA GLU A 150 -1.75 6.76 -2.56
C GLU A 150 -2.39 5.89 -1.48
N ALA A 151 -1.92 4.64 -1.37
CA ALA A 151 -2.23 3.83 -0.21
C ALA A 151 -1.66 4.51 1.04
N PRO A 152 -2.37 4.50 2.18
CA PRO A 152 -1.89 5.17 3.38
C PRO A 152 -0.62 4.53 3.97
N PHE A 153 -0.36 3.27 3.60
CA PHE A 153 0.74 2.43 4.10
C PHE A 153 1.21 1.49 3.00
N ASP A 154 2.50 1.14 3.03
CA ASP A 154 3.14 0.14 2.16
C ASP A 154 3.79 -0.98 2.98
N PRO A 155 3.01 -1.73 3.78
CA PRO A 155 3.56 -2.69 4.72
C PRO A 155 4.27 -3.84 4.01
N VAL A 156 5.34 -4.35 4.63
CA VAL A 156 5.96 -5.59 4.19
C VAL A 156 5.75 -6.72 5.18
N VAL A 157 5.50 -7.92 4.64
CA VAL A 157 5.42 -9.15 5.43
C VAL A 157 6.69 -9.94 5.27
N LEU A 158 7.40 -10.14 6.38
CA LEU A 158 8.55 -11.03 6.47
C LEU A 158 8.07 -12.45 6.80
N VAL A 159 8.53 -13.41 6.02
CA VAL A 159 8.41 -14.84 6.29
C VAL A 159 9.80 -15.44 6.41
N THR A 160 10.04 -16.21 7.46
CA THR A 160 11.33 -16.86 7.70
C THR A 160 11.18 -18.37 7.77
N ILE A 161 12.29 -19.09 7.56
CA ILE A 161 12.30 -20.56 7.59
C ILE A 161 12.01 -21.16 8.97
N ASP A 162 12.28 -20.41 10.05
CA ASP A 162 11.98 -20.80 11.43
C ASP A 162 10.53 -20.52 11.85
N GLY A 163 9.69 -20.08 10.90
CA GLY A 163 8.23 -20.02 11.06
C GLY A 163 7.67 -18.66 11.44
N PHE A 164 8.48 -17.60 11.52
CA PHE A 164 7.94 -16.25 11.67
C PHE A 164 7.20 -15.84 10.39
N LYS A 165 6.07 -15.18 10.59
CA LYS A 165 5.28 -14.53 9.56
C LYS A 165 4.57 -13.33 10.14
N GLY A 166 4.93 -12.15 9.69
CA GLY A 166 4.34 -10.91 10.19
C GLY A 166 5.04 -9.67 9.67
N LEU A 167 4.54 -8.52 10.14
CA LEU A 167 5.20 -7.24 9.92
C LEU A 167 6.51 -7.19 10.72
N VAL A 168 7.49 -6.51 10.15
CA VAL A 168 8.73 -6.18 10.86
C VAL A 168 8.51 -4.85 11.59
N THR A 169 8.76 -4.80 12.89
CA THR A 169 8.59 -3.57 13.68
C THR A 169 9.62 -2.54 13.25
N LEU A 170 9.21 -1.29 13.09
CA LEU A 170 10.13 -0.20 12.77
C LEU A 170 10.74 0.37 14.06
N GLU A 171 12.08 0.38 14.12
CA GLU A 171 12.83 1.21 15.06
C GLU A 171 12.98 2.62 14.47
N LYS A 172 12.37 3.61 15.14
CA LYS A 172 12.32 5.00 14.67
C LYS A 172 13.65 5.70 14.90
N ASN A 173 14.18 6.32 13.85
CA ASN A 173 15.36 7.18 13.88
C ASN A 173 15.29 8.25 12.79
N ASP A 174 16.28 9.14 12.76
CA ASP A 174 16.32 10.26 11.80
C ASP A 174 16.31 9.78 10.34
N PHE A 175 16.96 8.65 10.02
CA PHE A 175 16.97 8.09 8.66
C PHE A 175 15.61 7.54 8.25
N ALA A 176 14.89 6.87 9.14
CA ALA A 176 13.53 6.43 8.89
C ALA A 176 12.58 7.63 8.72
N LEU A 177 12.80 8.71 9.48
CA LEU A 177 12.03 9.94 9.35
C LEU A 177 12.27 10.58 7.98
N GLU A 178 13.52 10.65 7.54
CA GLU A 178 13.91 11.17 6.23
C GLU A 178 13.36 10.31 5.09
N ALA A 179 13.45 8.98 5.22
CA ALA A 179 13.05 8.06 4.17
C ALA A 179 11.54 8.06 3.90
N PHE A 180 10.66 8.22 4.89
CA PHE A 180 9.22 8.14 4.62
C PHE A 180 8.35 9.02 5.51
N GLY A 181 8.94 9.89 6.34
CA GLY A 181 8.19 10.90 7.07
C GLY A 181 7.18 10.30 8.05
N TYR A 182 7.55 9.28 8.82
CA TYR A 182 6.62 8.55 9.71
C TYR A 182 5.89 9.44 10.74
N ASP A 183 6.38 10.67 10.99
CA ASP A 183 5.77 11.64 11.92
C ASP A 183 4.83 12.63 11.22
N HIS A 184 4.60 12.45 9.91
CA HIS A 184 3.63 13.28 9.20
C HIS A 184 2.23 13.08 9.79
N SER A 185 1.48 14.17 9.95
CA SER A 185 0.18 14.15 10.64
C SER A 185 -0.90 13.26 9.99
N SER A 186 -0.72 12.88 8.73
CA SER A 186 -1.57 11.90 8.04
C SER A 186 -1.21 10.44 8.36
N ARG A 187 0.00 10.18 8.88
CA ARG A 187 0.60 8.84 9.01
C ARG A 187 0.66 8.32 10.45
N LYS A 188 -0.20 8.83 11.34
CA LYS A 188 -0.19 8.75 12.83
C LYS A 188 0.15 7.40 13.52
N LYS A 189 0.35 6.29 12.81
CA LYS A 189 0.56 4.94 13.34
C LYS A 189 1.56 4.05 12.58
N VAL A 190 2.51 4.60 11.82
CA VAL A 190 3.55 3.73 11.22
C VAL A 190 4.54 3.27 12.32
N ASP A 191 4.45 1.98 12.67
CA ASP A 191 5.34 1.27 13.60
C ASP A 191 5.90 -0.02 12.97
N PHE A 192 5.79 -0.15 11.64
CA PHE A 192 6.28 -1.27 10.86
C PHE A 192 7.15 -0.79 9.70
N PHE A 193 8.02 -1.67 9.23
CA PHE A 193 8.86 -1.45 8.06
C PHE A 193 8.00 -1.46 6.79
N GLU A 194 8.34 -0.57 5.87
CA GLU A 194 7.65 -0.37 4.60
C GLU A 194 8.64 -0.38 3.43
N LEU A 195 8.17 -0.77 2.25
CA LEU A 195 8.88 -0.60 0.98
C LEU A 195 7.98 0.17 0.04
N ALA A 196 8.23 1.47 -0.08
CA ALA A 196 7.34 2.41 -0.73
C ALA A 196 7.11 2.10 -2.21
N GLU A 197 5.87 2.29 -2.67
CA GLU A 197 5.48 2.19 -4.08
C GLU A 197 4.47 3.28 -4.41
N ASN A 198 4.94 4.45 -4.83
CA ASN A 198 4.06 5.57 -5.19
C ASN A 198 4.51 6.32 -6.45
N GLU A 199 3.79 7.38 -6.82
CA GLU A 199 4.08 8.18 -8.03
C GLU A 199 5.44 8.87 -7.99
N GLY A 200 5.91 9.23 -6.78
CA GLY A 200 7.15 9.95 -6.60
C GLY A 200 8.38 9.04 -6.51
N PHE A 201 8.23 7.84 -5.93
CA PHE A 201 9.33 6.92 -5.71
C PHE A 201 8.92 5.47 -5.47
N GLY A 202 9.84 4.55 -5.75
CA GLY A 202 9.67 3.11 -5.58
C GLY A 202 10.89 2.44 -4.95
N ASP A 203 10.68 1.61 -3.93
CA ASP A 203 11.72 0.82 -3.29
C ASP A 203 11.85 -0.59 -3.90
N GLU A 204 13.09 -1.01 -4.15
CA GLU A 204 13.43 -2.38 -4.56
C GLU A 204 14.55 -2.96 -3.68
N VAL A 205 14.29 -4.11 -3.06
CA VAL A 205 15.34 -4.86 -2.34
C VAL A 205 16.28 -5.51 -3.35
N LYS A 206 17.47 -4.93 -3.55
CA LYS A 206 18.48 -5.46 -4.48
C LYS A 206 19.26 -6.63 -3.90
N LYS A 207 19.51 -6.60 -2.58
CA LYS A 207 20.36 -7.61 -1.91
C LYS A 207 20.02 -7.72 -0.43
N ALA A 208 20.18 -8.92 0.12
CA ALA A 208 20.21 -9.17 1.54
C ALA A 208 21.51 -9.90 1.93
N THR A 209 22.16 -9.45 3.01
CA THR A 209 23.45 -9.97 3.48
C THR A 209 23.35 -10.30 4.98
N GLN A 210 23.79 -11.50 5.36
CA GLN A 210 23.88 -11.88 6.76
C GLN A 210 25.09 -11.22 7.42
N THR A 211 24.89 -10.66 8.61
CA THR A 211 25.94 -10.10 9.47
C THR A 211 25.82 -10.69 10.88
N PRO A 212 26.79 -10.44 11.79
CA PRO A 212 26.66 -10.82 13.20
C PRO A 212 25.45 -10.18 13.91
N ASP A 213 25.02 -9.00 13.43
CA ASP A 213 23.97 -8.19 14.08
C ASP A 213 22.56 -8.46 13.51
N GLY A 214 22.47 -9.11 12.34
CA GLY A 214 21.20 -9.42 11.69
C GLY A 214 21.33 -9.56 10.17
N ILE A 215 20.25 -9.24 9.46
CA ILE A 215 20.20 -9.25 8.00
C ILE A 215 20.19 -7.80 7.51
N VAL A 216 21.22 -7.41 6.76
CA VAL A 216 21.26 -6.10 6.12
C VAL A 216 20.65 -6.19 4.73
N LEU A 217 19.56 -5.48 4.52
CA LEU A 217 18.97 -5.22 3.21
C LEU A 217 19.69 -4.03 2.57
N ALA A 218 20.04 -4.17 1.30
CA ALA A 218 20.42 -3.07 0.43
C ALA A 218 19.23 -2.78 -0.49
N ILE A 219 18.69 -1.57 -0.37
CA ILE A 219 17.47 -1.13 -1.04
C ILE A 219 17.85 0.01 -1.98
N HIS A 220 17.35 -0.09 -3.20
CA HIS A 220 17.44 0.95 -4.19
C HIS A 220 16.10 1.67 -4.22
N ARG A 221 16.12 3.00 -4.13
CA ARG A 221 14.94 3.82 -4.34
C ARG A 221 15.12 4.66 -5.58
N ASP A 222 14.24 4.44 -6.53
CA ASP A 222 14.10 5.30 -7.70
C ASP A 222 13.17 6.46 -7.34
N PHE A 223 13.50 7.66 -7.81
CA PHE A 223 12.64 8.84 -7.83
C PHE A 223 12.27 9.17 -9.28
N GLN A 224 11.33 10.11 -9.48
CA GLN A 224 11.07 10.67 -10.81
C GLN A 224 12.35 11.26 -11.44
N GLU A 225 13.20 11.90 -10.61
CA GLU A 225 14.50 12.42 -11.01
C GLU A 225 15.58 11.90 -10.04
N GLY A 226 16.32 10.88 -10.49
CA GLY A 226 17.43 10.31 -9.74
C GLY A 226 17.05 9.14 -8.85
N TYR A 227 17.99 8.74 -7.98
CA TYR A 227 17.85 7.58 -7.10
C TYR A 227 18.68 7.74 -5.82
N THR A 228 18.39 6.91 -4.81
CA THR A 228 19.28 6.72 -3.66
C THR A 228 19.39 5.23 -3.32
N ASP A 229 20.53 4.84 -2.74
CA ASP A 229 20.75 3.49 -2.25
C ASP A 229 20.94 3.56 -0.74
N TYR A 230 20.13 2.83 0.00
CA TYR A 230 20.17 2.84 1.45
C TYR A 230 20.08 1.42 2.02
N LYS A 231 20.29 1.32 3.34
CA LYS A 231 20.36 0.06 4.06
C LYS A 231 19.43 0.03 5.25
N VAL A 232 18.84 -1.13 5.44
CA VAL A 232 18.02 -1.45 6.61
C VAL A 232 18.57 -2.72 7.25
N LEU A 233 18.79 -2.69 8.56
CA LEU A 233 19.14 -3.87 9.35
C LEU A 233 17.87 -4.47 9.92
N ILE A 234 17.61 -5.74 9.59
CA ILE A 234 16.58 -6.57 10.20
C ILE A 234 17.22 -7.42 11.30
N THR A 235 16.78 -7.24 12.54
CA THR A 235 17.25 -8.00 13.69
C THR A 235 16.12 -8.85 14.27
N LYS A 236 16.46 -10.07 14.71
CA LYS A 236 15.52 -10.94 15.42
C LYS A 236 15.59 -10.64 16.91
N GLU A 237 14.45 -10.28 17.48
CA GLU A 237 14.27 -10.08 18.92
C GLU A 237 13.26 -11.10 19.45
N LYS A 238 13.77 -12.14 20.13
CA LYS A 238 12.96 -13.26 20.63
C LYS A 238 12.14 -13.90 19.50
N ASP A 239 10.82 -13.70 19.50
CA ASP A 239 9.85 -14.27 18.55
C ASP A 239 9.39 -13.22 17.51
N THR A 240 10.03 -12.06 17.46
CA THR A 240 9.68 -10.93 16.59
C THR A 240 10.90 -10.42 15.83
N TYR A 241 10.65 -9.56 14.84
CA TYR A 241 11.69 -8.89 14.06
C TYR A 241 11.51 -7.38 14.12
N SER A 242 12.63 -6.67 14.20
CA SER A 242 12.73 -5.22 14.11
C SER A 242 13.58 -4.81 12.91
N ALA A 243 13.32 -3.63 12.38
CA ALA A 243 14.04 -3.01 11.28
C ALA A 243 14.53 -1.63 11.71
N VAL A 244 15.81 -1.35 11.50
CA VAL A 244 16.41 -0.04 11.70
C VAL A 244 17.07 0.44 10.41
N TYR A 245 16.77 1.68 10.01
CA TYR A 245 17.42 2.32 8.87
C TYR A 245 18.85 2.68 9.29
N LEU A 246 19.85 2.17 8.57
CA LEU A 246 21.27 2.37 8.89
C LEU A 246 21.84 3.63 8.26
N ASP A 247 21.32 4.00 7.10
CA ASP A 247 21.67 5.19 6.34
C ASP A 247 20.48 5.61 5.47
N PHE A 248 20.51 6.87 5.00
CA PHE A 248 19.67 7.36 3.91
C PHE A 248 20.43 8.49 3.19
N PRO A 249 21.27 8.16 2.19
CA PRO A 249 22.12 9.16 1.53
C PRO A 249 21.33 10.12 0.64
N GLU A 250 21.92 11.29 0.36
CA GLU A 250 21.38 12.26 -0.59
C GLU A 250 21.11 11.64 -1.98
N THR A 251 20.04 12.13 -2.62
CA THR A 251 19.65 11.72 -3.96
C THR A 251 20.75 11.98 -4.98
N LYS A 252 21.06 10.96 -5.78
CA LYS A 252 21.92 11.04 -6.95
C LYS A 252 21.05 11.31 -8.17
N TYR A 253 21.44 12.26 -9.02
CA TYR A 253 20.73 12.55 -10.26
C TYR A 253 21.45 11.91 -11.43
N ASP A 254 20.69 11.37 -12.38
CA ASP A 254 21.24 10.91 -13.65
C ASP A 254 21.65 12.15 -14.47
N GLU A 255 22.94 12.24 -14.83
CA GLU A 255 23.49 13.30 -15.71
C GLU A 255 23.08 13.15 -17.18
#